data_AF-A0AAV5VRG6-F1
#
_entry.id   AF-A0AAV5VRG6-F1
#
_cell.length_a   1.000
_cell.length_b   1.000
_cell.length_c   1.000
_cell.angle_alpha   90.00
_cell.angle_beta   90.00
_cell.angle_gamma   90.00
#
_symmetry.space_group_name_H-M   'P 1'
#
loop_
_entity.id
_entity.type
_entity.pdbx_description
1 polymer ?
#
loop_
_entity_poly.entity_id
_entity_poly.type
_entity_poly.pdbx_seq_one_letter_code
_entity_poly.pdbx_strand_id
1 'polypeptide(L)'
;TELDSTVEQAIIIFCRTSGLTFFLLNVSLCLVIIFDSDVRGRGYRKYLIVLQTSSMTFDLFSNLYVPIIQVNCRILYSSSFLADYLDIVYFATIEVFLFGQVLCAYFACVYYRRNMILPRGRRFCFVGWRRVVVFLSLQIVAWSVCVAMYTFLRDWKEEA
;
A
#
# COMPACT_ATOMS: atom_id res chain seq x y z
N THR A 1 -27.56 -15.69 -3.92
CA THR A 1 -28.49 -14.61 -3.55
C THR A 1 -27.85 -13.32 -3.99
N GLU A 2 -28.47 -12.63 -4.94
CA GLU A 2 -27.98 -11.34 -5.44
C GLU A 2 -28.03 -10.31 -4.30
N LEU A 3 -27.01 -9.46 -4.21
CA LEU A 3 -26.96 -8.38 -3.22
C LEU A 3 -28.05 -7.37 -3.56
N ASP A 4 -28.79 -6.92 -2.55
CA ASP A 4 -29.82 -5.90 -2.76
C ASP A 4 -29.18 -4.61 -3.30
N SER A 5 -29.76 -4.09 -4.38
CA SER A 5 -29.29 -2.89 -5.09
C SER A 5 -29.17 -1.67 -4.18
N THR A 6 -30.04 -1.56 -3.17
CA THR A 6 -30.00 -0.45 -2.21
C THR A 6 -28.79 -0.56 -1.28
N VAL A 7 -28.45 -1.79 -0.86
CA VAL A 7 -27.26 -2.07 -0.04
C VAL A 7 -25.99 -1.82 -0.83
N GLU A 8 -25.95 -2.23 -2.10
CA GLU A 8 -24.81 -1.97 -2.98
C GLU A 8 -24.54 -0.47 -3.15
N GLN A 9 -25.59 0.31 -3.44
CA GLN A 9 -25.45 1.78 -3.54
C GLN A 9 -24.98 2.42 -2.23
N ALA A 10 -25.48 1.95 -1.09
CA ALA A 10 -25.04 2.43 0.21
C ALA A 10 -23.54 2.16 0.46
N ILE A 11 -23.05 0.97 0.09
CA ILE A 11 -21.62 0.61 0.18
C ILE A 11 -20.80 1.53 -0.71
N ILE A 12 -21.19 1.75 -1.96
CA ILE A 12 -20.46 2.61 -2.90
C ILE A 12 -20.37 4.05 -2.37
N ILE A 13 -21.48 4.60 -1.88
CA ILE A 13 -21.51 5.96 -1.30
C ILE A 13 -20.62 6.04 -0.07
N PHE A 14 -20.68 5.05 0.82
CA PHE A 14 -19.83 4.97 2.01
C PHE A 14 -18.33 4.89 1.64
N CYS A 15 -17.95 4.02 0.70
CA CYS A 15 -16.57 3.91 0.22
C CYS A 15 -16.07 5.22 -0.40
N ARG A 16 -16.88 5.91 -1.21
CA ARG A 16 -16.48 7.20 -1.81
C ARG A 16 -16.30 8.30 -0.78
N THR A 17 -17.23 8.42 0.16
CA THR A 17 -17.20 9.46 1.20
C THR A 17 -16.07 9.24 2.19
N SER A 18 -15.86 8.00 2.63
CA SER A 18 -14.72 7.62 3.48
C SER A 18 -13.39 7.81 2.75
N GLY A 19 -13.28 7.35 1.50
CA GLY A 19 -12.09 7.53 0.67
C GLY A 19 -11.68 8.99 0.49
N LEU A 20 -12.63 9.88 0.20
CA LEU A 20 -12.38 11.32 0.13
C LEU A 20 -11.89 11.89 1.47
N THR A 21 -12.51 11.48 2.57
CA THR A 21 -12.14 11.94 3.91
C THR A 21 -10.71 11.51 4.26
N PHE A 22 -10.37 10.23 4.05
CA PHE A 22 -9.02 9.72 4.28
C PHE A 22 -7.99 10.38 3.35
N PHE A 23 -8.35 10.68 2.10
CA PHE A 23 -7.47 11.41 1.19
C PHE A 23 -7.14 12.81 1.73
N LEU A 24 -8.14 13.58 2.16
CA LEU A 24 -7.91 14.92 2.73
C LEU A 24 -7.05 14.88 4.00
N LEU A 25 -7.33 13.92 4.89
CA LEU A 25 -6.52 13.70 6.09
C LEU A 25 -5.07 13.36 5.72
N ASN A 26 -4.85 12.45 4.78
CA ASN A 26 -3.51 12.07 4.33
C ASN A 26 -2.76 13.23 3.65
N VAL A 27 -3.44 14.08 2.88
CA VAL A 27 -2.84 15.31 2.33
C VAL A 27 -2.42 16.26 3.46
N SER A 28 -3.29 16.47 4.46
CA SER A 28 -2.95 17.32 5.60
C SER A 28 -1.73 16.80 6.39
N LEU A 29 -1.64 15.48 6.60
CA LEU A 29 -0.48 14.85 7.24
C LEU A 29 0.80 15.04 6.40
N CYS A 30 0.69 14.93 5.08
CA CYS A 30 1.81 15.20 4.18
C CYS A 30 2.31 16.65 4.30
N LEU A 31 1.39 17.62 4.34
CA LEU A 31 1.73 19.03 4.55
C LEU A 31 2.40 19.27 5.90
N VAL A 32 1.92 18.64 6.98
CA VAL A 32 2.57 18.71 8.30
C VAL A 32 4.00 18.19 8.26
N ILE A 33 4.25 17.06 7.57
CA ILE A 33 5.61 16.49 7.44
C ILE A 33 6.53 17.43 6.63
N ILE A 34 6.00 18.09 5.59
CA ILE A 34 6.76 19.02 4.74
C ILE A 34 7.07 20.32 5.49
N PHE A 35 6.09 20.90 6.19
CA PHE A 35 6.22 22.18 6.87
C PHE A 35 6.85 22.10 8.27
N ASP A 36 7.03 20.89 8.81
CA ASP A 36 7.79 20.69 10.04
C ASP A 36 9.18 21.32 9.91
N SER A 37 9.57 22.21 10.83
CA SER A 37 10.84 22.95 10.75
C SER A 37 11.96 22.32 11.59
N ASP A 38 11.71 21.23 12.32
CA ASP A 38 12.69 20.65 13.26
C ASP A 38 13.95 20.10 12.58
N VAL A 39 15.07 20.83 12.75
CA VAL A 39 16.37 20.55 12.15
C VAL A 39 16.90 19.16 12.50
N ARG A 40 16.53 18.59 13.66
CA ARG A 40 16.98 17.27 14.13
C ARG A 40 16.36 16.12 13.32
N GLY A 41 15.22 16.35 12.69
CA GLY A 41 14.45 15.33 11.96
C GLY A 41 14.71 15.24 10.46
N ARG A 42 15.59 16.08 9.87
CA ARG A 42 15.71 16.20 8.40
C ARG A 42 15.98 14.88 7.66
N GLY A 43 16.79 13.99 8.23
CA GLY A 43 17.06 12.68 7.63
C GLY A 43 15.87 11.72 7.75
N TYR A 44 15.18 11.72 8.89
CA TYR A 44 14.00 10.89 9.13
C TYR A 44 12.82 11.31 8.24
N ARG A 45 12.66 12.62 8.02
CA ARG A 45 11.57 13.18 7.20
C ARG A 45 11.57 12.68 5.77
N LYS A 46 12.73 12.39 5.18
CA LYS A 46 12.79 11.77 3.84
C LYS A 46 12.09 10.41 3.80
N TYR A 47 12.25 9.60 4.86
CA TYR A 47 11.59 8.29 4.95
C TYR A 47 10.10 8.45 5.25
N LEU A 48 9.73 9.41 6.12
CA LEU A 48 8.33 9.72 6.40
C LEU A 48 7.59 10.20 5.15
N ILE A 49 8.20 11.05 4.32
CA ILE A 49 7.60 11.51 3.07
C ILE A 49 7.38 10.32 2.13
N VAL A 50 8.39 9.46 1.94
CA VAL A 50 8.26 8.27 1.09
C VAL A 50 7.14 7.35 1.60
N LEU A 51 7.09 7.09 2.91
CA LEU A 51 6.03 6.29 3.53
C LEU A 51 4.65 6.93 3.30
N GLN A 52 4.51 8.23 3.54
CA GLN A 52 3.25 8.95 3.37
C GLN A 52 2.81 8.92 1.91
N THR A 53 3.72 9.19 0.96
CA THR A 53 3.39 9.16 -0.46
C THR A 53 3.00 7.76 -0.93
N SER A 54 3.73 6.71 -0.51
CA SER A 54 3.39 5.34 -0.88
C SER A 54 2.05 4.89 -0.28
N SER A 55 1.77 5.25 0.98
CA SER A 55 0.49 4.95 1.63
C SER A 55 -0.66 5.67 0.92
N MET A 56 -0.47 6.94 0.57
CA MET A 56 -1.45 7.71 -0.19
C MET A 56 -1.74 7.10 -1.57
N THR A 57 -0.70 6.65 -2.28
CA THR A 57 -0.87 5.99 -3.57
C THR A 57 -1.64 4.68 -3.42
N PHE A 58 -1.32 3.87 -2.40
CA PHE A 58 -2.04 2.63 -2.10
C PHE A 58 -3.52 2.88 -1.79
N ASP A 59 -3.80 3.82 -0.88
CA ASP A 59 -5.17 4.19 -0.50
C ASP A 59 -5.95 4.74 -1.69
N LEU A 60 -5.34 5.61 -2.51
CA LEU A 60 -5.98 6.18 -3.68
C LEU A 60 -6.31 5.10 -4.72
N PHE A 61 -5.37 4.20 -4.99
CA PHE A 61 -5.57 3.12 -5.96
C PHE A 61 -6.72 2.19 -5.52
N SER A 62 -6.75 1.83 -4.24
CA SER A 62 -7.81 0.99 -3.66
C SER A 62 -9.18 1.69 -3.70
N ASN A 63 -9.22 2.99 -3.43
CA ASN A 63 -10.46 3.79 -3.49
C ASN A 63 -10.95 4.04 -4.93
N LEU A 64 -10.07 4.07 -5.93
CA LEU A 64 -10.47 4.20 -7.33
C LEU A 64 -11.05 2.89 -7.88
N TYR A 65 -10.59 1.76 -7.39
CA TYR A 65 -11.11 0.45 -7.78
C TYR A 65 -12.34 0.05 -6.98
N VAL A 66 -12.41 0.33 -5.67
CA VAL A 66 -13.51 -0.11 -4.77
C VAL A 66 -13.82 -1.60 -4.93
N PRO A 67 -12.90 -2.51 -4.54
CA PRO A 67 -13.17 -3.94 -4.61
C PRO A 67 -14.29 -4.31 -3.63
N ILE A 68 -15.36 -4.94 -4.14
CA ILE A 68 -16.47 -5.46 -3.32
C ILE A 68 -16.30 -6.98 -3.21
N ILE A 69 -16.14 -7.46 -1.98
CA ILE A 69 -15.97 -8.89 -1.67
C ILE A 69 -17.26 -9.43 -1.06
N GLN A 70 -17.93 -10.33 -1.77
CA GLN A 70 -19.06 -11.09 -1.23
C GLN A 70 -18.57 -12.42 -0.65
N VAL A 71 -18.22 -12.43 0.63
CA VAL A 71 -17.65 -13.60 1.34
C VAL A 71 -18.54 -14.84 1.21
N ASN A 72 -19.87 -14.67 1.27
CA ASN A 72 -20.83 -15.78 1.18
C ASN A 72 -20.89 -16.40 -0.23
N CYS A 73 -20.65 -15.62 -1.27
CA CYS A 73 -20.70 -16.09 -2.66
C CYS A 73 -19.31 -16.45 -3.21
N ARG A 74 -18.23 -16.10 -2.48
CA ARG A 74 -16.84 -16.16 -2.94
C ARG A 74 -16.59 -15.40 -4.25
N ILE A 75 -17.37 -14.33 -4.48
CA ILE A 75 -17.26 -13.47 -5.65
C ILE A 75 -16.54 -12.18 -5.24
N LEU A 76 -15.52 -11.82 -6.01
CA LEU A 76 -14.86 -10.52 -5.94
C LEU A 76 -15.22 -9.79 -7.23
N TYR A 77 -15.78 -8.60 -7.12
CA TYR A 77 -16.12 -7.77 -8.27
C TYR A 77 -15.92 -6.31 -7.94
N SER A 78 -15.89 -5.48 -8.98
CA SER A 78 -15.91 -4.03 -8.84
C SER A 78 -16.80 -3.44 -9.93
N SER A 79 -17.64 -2.47 -9.54
CA SER A 79 -18.51 -1.70 -10.43
C SER A 79 -17.98 -0.27 -10.66
N SER A 80 -16.69 -0.05 -10.42
CA SER A 80 -16.04 1.26 -10.56
C SER A 80 -15.54 1.52 -11.97
N PHE A 81 -15.37 2.80 -12.35
CA PHE A 81 -14.80 3.20 -13.64
C PHE A 81 -13.44 2.53 -13.94
N LEU A 82 -12.61 2.30 -12.91
CA LEU A 82 -11.31 1.64 -13.10
C LEU A 82 -11.44 0.15 -13.43
N ALA A 83 -12.54 -0.52 -13.03
CA ALA A 83 -12.79 -1.92 -13.34
C ALA A 83 -13.12 -2.16 -14.82
N ASP A 84 -13.58 -1.13 -15.54
CA ASP A 84 -13.80 -1.21 -17.00
C ASP A 84 -12.47 -1.30 -17.78
N TYR A 85 -11.36 -0.83 -17.19
CA TYR A 85 -10.04 -0.80 -17.83
C TYR A 85 -9.05 -1.80 -17.22
N LEU A 86 -9.21 -2.13 -15.94
CA LEU A 86 -8.33 -3.03 -15.21
C LEU A 86 -9.11 -4.23 -14.69
N ASP A 87 -8.73 -5.39 -15.20
CA ASP A 87 -9.20 -6.67 -14.70
C ASP A 87 -8.69 -6.91 -13.27
N ILE A 88 -9.46 -7.70 -12.53
CA ILE A 88 -9.33 -7.90 -11.09
C ILE A 88 -8.00 -8.54 -10.70
N VAL A 89 -7.46 -9.40 -11.57
CA VAL A 89 -6.15 -10.03 -11.41
C VAL A 89 -5.03 -8.99 -11.47
N TYR A 90 -5.11 -8.06 -12.42
CA TYR A 90 -4.13 -6.98 -12.54
C TYR A 90 -4.25 -5.99 -11.39
N PHE A 91 -5.48 -5.63 -11.01
CA PHE A 91 -5.72 -4.81 -9.83
C PHE A 91 -5.09 -5.40 -8.57
N ALA A 92 -5.39 -6.66 -8.24
CA ALA A 92 -4.86 -7.34 -7.07
C ALA A 92 -3.33 -7.45 -7.10
N THR A 93 -2.74 -7.69 -8.28
CA THR A 93 -1.28 -7.76 -8.44
C THR A 93 -0.62 -6.39 -8.14
N ILE A 94 -1.19 -5.31 -8.68
CA ILE A 94 -0.70 -3.94 -8.44
C ILE A 94 -0.91 -3.55 -6.97
N GLU A 95 -2.06 -3.91 -6.38
CA GLU A 95 -2.38 -3.64 -4.98
C GLU A 95 -1.38 -4.31 -4.02
N VAL A 96 -1.06 -5.58 -4.24
CA VAL A 96 -0.04 -6.30 -3.45
C VAL A 96 1.34 -5.66 -3.60
N PHE A 97 1.70 -5.22 -4.81
CA PHE A 97 2.97 -4.53 -5.04
C PHE A 97 3.05 -3.21 -4.26
N LEU A 98 1.99 -2.38 -4.34
CA LEU A 98 1.90 -1.12 -3.63
C LEU A 98 1.93 -1.33 -2.10
N PHE A 99 1.23 -2.35 -1.60
CA PHE A 99 1.29 -2.73 -0.18
C PHE A 99 2.71 -3.13 0.25
N GLY A 100 3.41 -3.90 -0.58
CA GLY A 100 4.83 -4.24 -0.37
C GLY A 100 5.73 -2.99 -0.30
N GLN A 101 5.47 -1.97 -1.12
CA GLN A 101 6.18 -0.69 -1.04
C GLN A 101 5.92 0.04 0.28
N VAL A 102 4.67 0.08 0.74
CA VAL A 102 4.30 0.68 2.04
C VAL A 102 5.04 -0.02 3.18
N LEU A 103 5.06 -1.36 3.18
CA LEU A 103 5.81 -2.14 4.18
C LEU A 103 7.31 -1.85 4.13
N CYS A 104 7.91 -1.76 2.94
CA CYS A 104 9.32 -1.42 2.78
C CYS A 104 9.64 -0.01 3.29
N ALA A 105 8.79 0.98 2.98
CA ALA A 105 8.93 2.35 3.44
C ALA A 105 8.77 2.44 4.97
N TYR A 106 7.81 1.70 5.55
CA TYR A 106 7.61 1.62 6.99
C TYR A 106 8.83 0.99 7.68
N PHE A 107 9.33 -0.12 7.14
CA PHE A 107 10.55 -0.76 7.63
C PHE A 107 11.74 0.22 7.57
N ALA A 108 11.86 1.00 6.49
CA ALA A 108 12.91 2.01 6.37
C ALA A 108 12.80 3.11 7.46
N CYS A 109 11.59 3.58 7.77
CA CYS A 109 11.34 4.53 8.86
C CYS A 109 11.76 3.95 10.22
N VAL A 110 11.27 2.75 10.56
CA VAL A 110 11.58 2.09 11.83
C VAL A 110 13.09 1.82 11.95
N TYR A 111 13.70 1.34 10.87
CA TYR A 111 15.12 1.04 10.81
C TYR A 111 15.99 2.29 11.00
N TYR A 112 15.64 3.41 10.35
CA TYR A 112 16.33 4.68 10.53
C TYR A 112 16.22 5.17 11.98
N ARG A 113 15.01 5.13 12.56
CA ARG A 113 14.78 5.57 13.94
C ARG A 113 15.55 4.71 14.95
N ARG A 114 15.58 3.39 14.78
CA ARG A 114 16.31 2.47 15.67
C ARG A 114 17.83 2.68 15.59
N ASN A 115 18.39 2.93 14.42
CA ASN A 115 19.84 3.18 14.27
C ASN A 115 20.29 4.55 14.81
N MET A 116 19.38 5.52 14.96
CA MET A 116 19.68 6.77 15.67
C MET A 116 19.69 6.58 17.19
N ILE A 117 19.01 5.56 17.72
CA ILE A 117 18.87 5.31 19.17
C ILE A 117 19.93 4.31 19.69
N LEU A 118 20.35 3.35 18.86
CA LEU A 118 21.31 2.30 19.26
C LEU A 118 22.76 2.71 18.93
N PRO A 119 23.73 2.53 19.86
CA PRO A 119 25.13 2.90 19.63
C PRO A 119 25.79 2.09 18.50
N ARG A 120 26.70 2.74 17.76
CA ARG A 120 27.48 2.16 16.64
C ARG A 120 28.25 0.93 17.14
N GLY A 121 27.99 -0.24 16.55
CA GLY A 121 28.73 -1.49 16.84
C GLY A 121 27.87 -2.73 17.15
N ARG A 122 26.54 -2.61 17.27
CA ARG A 122 25.64 -3.76 17.47
C ARG A 122 25.39 -4.54 16.17
N ARG A 123 25.14 -5.85 16.27
CA ARG A 123 24.95 -6.80 15.14
C ARG A 123 23.87 -6.40 14.13
N PHE A 124 22.92 -5.54 14.50
CA PHE A 124 21.81 -5.10 13.64
C PHE A 124 21.99 -3.69 13.05
N CYS A 125 23.19 -3.09 13.13
CA CYS A 125 23.48 -1.79 12.53
C CYS A 125 24.09 -1.97 11.13
N PHE A 126 23.25 -2.16 10.11
CA PHE A 126 23.66 -2.14 8.71
C PHE A 126 23.80 -0.70 8.23
N VAL A 127 25.04 -0.24 8.11
CA VAL A 127 25.41 1.08 7.58
C VAL A 127 25.97 0.92 6.16
N GLY A 128 25.76 1.91 5.28
CA GLY A 128 26.29 1.91 3.92
C GLY A 128 25.66 0.82 3.02
N TRP A 129 26.50 0.08 2.29
CA TRP A 129 26.09 -0.93 1.30
C TRP A 129 25.21 -2.05 1.86
N ARG A 130 25.45 -2.47 3.11
CA ARG A 130 24.65 -3.54 3.74
C ARG A 130 23.17 -3.15 3.87
N ARG A 131 22.89 -1.86 4.05
CA ARG A 131 21.52 -1.33 4.09
C ARG A 131 20.84 -1.46 2.72
N VAL A 132 21.58 -1.15 1.65
CA VAL A 132 21.09 -1.28 0.28
C VAL A 132 20.77 -2.74 -0.04
N VAL A 133 21.64 -3.67 0.36
CA VAL A 133 21.42 -5.11 0.18
C VAL A 133 20.14 -5.58 0.88
N VAL A 134 19.89 -5.15 2.12
CA VAL A 134 18.65 -5.50 2.84
C VAL A 134 17.41 -4.96 2.10
N PHE A 135 17.43 -3.72 1.64
CA PHE A 135 16.29 -3.19 0.88
C PHE A 135 16.09 -3.88 -0.46
N LEU A 136 17.17 -4.16 -1.20
CA LEU A 136 17.08 -4.92 -2.44
C LEU A 136 16.53 -6.33 -2.21
N SER A 137 16.94 -6.99 -1.13
CA SER A 137 16.41 -8.32 -0.79
C SER A 137 14.90 -8.28 -0.49
N LEU A 138 14.42 -7.25 0.22
CA LEU A 138 12.99 -7.05 0.46
C LEU A 138 12.22 -6.78 -0.84
N GLN A 139 12.80 -6.01 -1.76
CA GLN A 139 12.20 -5.75 -3.08
C GLN A 139 12.12 -7.03 -3.92
N ILE A 140 13.17 -7.85 -3.94
CA ILE A 140 13.16 -9.14 -4.64
C ILE A 140 12.07 -10.06 -4.08
N VAL A 141 11.92 -10.12 -2.75
CA VAL A 141 10.85 -10.91 -2.12
C VAL A 141 9.48 -10.37 -2.53
N ALA A 142 9.27 -9.05 -2.48
CA ALA A 142 8.01 -8.44 -2.90
C ALA A 142 7.68 -8.78 -4.37
N TRP A 143 8.66 -8.64 -5.27
CA TRP A 143 8.51 -9.03 -6.68
C TRP A 143 8.16 -10.51 -6.84
N SER A 144 8.82 -11.41 -6.10
CA SER A 144 8.53 -12.84 -6.16
C SER A 144 7.11 -13.17 -5.69
N VAL A 145 6.61 -12.48 -4.66
CA VAL A 145 5.23 -12.62 -4.17
C VAL A 145 4.24 -12.10 -5.21
N CYS A 146 4.52 -10.97 -5.87
CA CYS A 146 3.66 -10.46 -6.95
C CYS A 146 3.57 -11.44 -8.12
N VAL A 147 4.69 -12.05 -8.54
CA VAL A 147 4.70 -13.05 -9.62
C VAL A 147 3.93 -14.31 -9.22
N ALA A 148 4.13 -14.80 -8.00
CA ALA A 148 3.40 -15.95 -7.48
C ALA A 148 1.89 -15.67 -7.37
N MET A 149 1.51 -14.48 -6.92
CA MET A 149 0.11 -14.06 -6.84
C MET A 149 -0.52 -13.93 -8.23
N TYR A 150 0.19 -13.30 -9.17
CA TYR A 150 -0.29 -13.15 -10.55
C TYR A 150 -0.54 -14.50 -11.22
N THR A 151 0.41 -15.43 -11.09
CA THR A 151 0.26 -16.78 -11.65
C THR A 151 -0.91 -17.52 -11.01
N PHE A 152 -0.99 -17.53 -9.68
CA PHE A 152 -2.09 -18.16 -8.96
C PHE A 152 -3.47 -17.59 -9.30
N LEU A 153 -3.61 -16.27 -9.36
CA LEU A 153 -4.88 -15.61 -9.70
C LEU A 153 -5.25 -15.78 -11.17
N ARG A 154 -4.25 -15.87 -12.06
CA ARG A 154 -4.49 -16.16 -13.47
C ARG A 154 -5.00 -17.59 -13.66
N ASP A 155 -4.37 -18.56 -13.01
CA ASP A 155 -4.79 -19.96 -13.05
C ASP A 155 -6.22 -20.11 -12.48
N TRP A 156 -6.51 -19.44 -11.35
CA TRP A 156 -7.86 -19.42 -10.77
C TRP A 156 -8.92 -18.85 -11.73
N LYS A 157 -8.57 -17.81 -12.48
CA LYS A 157 -9.47 -17.21 -13.48
C LYS A 157 -9.68 -18.11 -14.70
N GLU A 158 -8.69 -18.93 -15.07
CA GLU A 158 -8.82 -19.90 -16.17
C GLU A 158 -9.69 -21.11 -15.76
N GLU A 159 -9.78 -21.42 -14.47
CA GLU A 159 -10.57 -22.54 -13.93
C GLU A 159 -12.04 -22.19 -13.59
N ALA A 160 -12.36 -20.90 -13.40
CA ALA A 160 -13.68 -20.39 -12.99
C ALA A 160 -14.61 -20.07 -14.17
#